data_AF-A0A1Z8UZ81-F1
#
_entry.id   AF-A0A1Z8UZ81-F1
#
_cell.length_a   1.000
_cell.length_b   1.000
_cell.length_c   1.000
_cell.angle_alpha   90.00
_cell.angle_beta   90.00
_cell.angle_gamma   90.00
#
_symmetry.space_group_name_H-M   'P 1'
#
loop_
_entity.id
_entity.type
_entity.pdbx_description
1 polymer ?
#
loop_
_entity_poly.entity_id
_entity_poly.type
_entity_poly.pdbx_seq_one_letter_code
_entity_poly.pdbx_strand_id
1 'polypeptide(L)' 'MARRKVKDNPNLERDMSSRAIINTNKNAIVKRRERIAKDKAKEAEFEQMKSEIEELKKIVKKLSK' A
#
# COMPACT_ATOMS: atom_id res chain seq x y z
N MET A 1 -17.43 -29.90 -2.04
CA MET A 1 -16.44 -29.80 -0.93
C MET A 1 -17.04 -28.95 0.18
N ALA A 2 -17.12 -29.46 1.41
CA ALA A 2 -17.67 -28.72 2.54
C ALA A 2 -16.65 -27.68 3.05
N ARG A 3 -17.07 -26.43 3.19
CA ARG A 3 -16.24 -25.31 3.69
C ARG A 3 -16.86 -24.74 4.97
N ARG A 4 -16.02 -24.35 5.93
CA ARG A 4 -16.45 -23.74 7.19
C ARG A 4 -15.69 -22.43 7.41
N LYS A 5 -16.38 -21.36 7.82
CA LYS A 5 -15.71 -20.11 8.18
C LYS A 5 -14.76 -20.31 9.37
N VAL A 6 -13.61 -19.67 9.32
CA VAL A 6 -12.68 -19.63 10.46
C VAL A 6 -13.26 -18.72 11.53
N LYS A 7 -13.19 -19.14 12.80
CA LYS A 7 -13.67 -18.35 13.94
C LYS A 7 -12.99 -16.98 13.93
N ASP A 8 -13.78 -15.93 14.13
CA ASP A 8 -13.34 -14.53 14.19
C ASP A 8 -12.68 -13.99 12.90
N ASN A 9 -12.69 -14.74 11.79
CA ASN A 9 -12.17 -14.28 10.50
C ASN A 9 -13.10 -14.63 9.32
N PRO A 10 -14.02 -13.73 8.95
CA PRO A 10 -15.03 -14.00 7.91
C PRO A 10 -14.43 -14.14 6.50
N ASN A 11 -13.21 -13.64 6.30
CA ASN A 11 -12.49 -13.72 5.04
C ASN A 11 -11.75 -15.05 4.85
N LEU A 12 -11.70 -15.91 5.88
CA LEU A 12 -11.03 -17.19 5.82
C LEU A 12 -12.06 -18.32 5.88
N GLU A 13 -11.92 -19.27 4.97
CA GLU A 13 -12.69 -20.52 4.95
C GLU A 13 -11.75 -21.70 5.11
N ARG A 14 -12.04 -22.58 6.07
CA ARG A 14 -11.40 -23.87 6.21
C ARG A 14 -12.08 -24.86 5.28
N ASP A 15 -11.32 -25.45 4.38
CA ASP A 15 -11.77 -26.61 3.62
C ASP A 15 -11.75 -27.84 4.54
N MET A 16 -12.89 -28.51 4.67
CA MET A 16 -13.04 -29.65 5.57
C MET A 16 -12.42 -30.93 5.00
N SER A 17 -12.12 -30.97 3.69
CA SER A 17 -11.49 -32.11 3.03
C SER A 17 -9.95 -32.08 3.12
N SER A 18 -9.32 -30.98 2.71
CA SER A 18 -7.86 -30.82 2.79
C SER A 18 -7.36 -30.25 4.13
N ARG A 19 -8.26 -29.73 4.98
CA ARG A 19 -7.94 -28.93 6.17
C ARG A 19 -7.22 -27.60 5.87
N ALA A 20 -7.09 -27.20 4.62
CA ALA A 20 -6.46 -25.94 4.22
C ALA A 20 -7.29 -24.71 4.65
N ILE A 21 -6.61 -23.58 4.89
CA ILE A 21 -7.23 -22.27 5.13
C ILE A 21 -7.18 -21.48 3.83
N ILE A 22 -8.35 -21.19 3.27
CA ILE A 22 -8.53 -20.48 2.01
C ILE A 22 -8.88 -19.03 2.32
N ASN A 23 -8.09 -18.12 1.76
CA ASN A 23 -8.43 -16.70 1.77
C ASN A 23 -9.49 -16.41 0.69
N THR A 24 -10.65 -15.96 1.13
CA THR A 24 -11.81 -15.63 0.27
C THR A 24 -12.00 -14.11 0.10
N ASN A 25 -11.07 -13.30 0.60
CA ASN A 25 -11.09 -11.85 0.42
C ASN A 25 -10.83 -11.48 -1.04
N LYS A 26 -11.90 -11.25 -1.78
CA LYS A 26 -11.86 -10.83 -3.20
C LYS A 26 -11.17 -9.48 -3.41
N ASN A 27 -11.13 -8.63 -2.39
CA ASN A 27 -10.62 -7.27 -2.47
C ASN A 27 -9.20 -7.12 -1.92
N ALA A 28 -8.60 -8.17 -1.37
CA ALA A 28 -7.26 -8.10 -0.76
C ALA A 28 -6.18 -7.65 -1.75
N ILE A 29 -6.23 -8.17 -2.98
CA ILE A 29 -5.27 -7.84 -4.04
C ILE A 29 -5.45 -6.38 -4.48
N VAL A 30 -6.69 -5.94 -4.67
CA VAL A 30 -7.01 -4.55 -5.06
C VAL A 30 -6.50 -3.57 -4.00
N LYS A 31 -6.83 -3.80 -2.73
CA LYS A 31 -6.35 -2.97 -1.60
C LYS A 31 -4.83 -2.96 -1.49
N ARG A 32 -4.15 -4.06 -1.84
CA ARG A 32 -2.69 -4.10 -1.86
C ARG A 32 -2.12 -3.23 -2.98
N ARG A 33 -2.69 -3.30 -4.19
CA ARG A 33 -2.28 -2.46 -5.33
C ARG A 33 -2.50 -0.97 -5.05
N GLU A 34 -3.66 -0.62 -4.50
CA GLU A 34 -3.96 0.77 -4.10
C GLU A 34 -2.96 1.32 -3.09
N ARG A 35 -2.58 0.51 -2.09
CA ARG A 35 -1.58 0.90 -1.10
C ARG A 35 -0.23 1.16 -1.75
N ILE A 36 0.24 0.24 -2.60
CA ILE A 36 1.51 0.41 -3.33
C ILE A 36 1.47 1.67 -4.20
N ALA A 37 0.35 1.93 -4.88
CA ALA A 37 0.18 3.14 -5.69
C ALA A 37 0.25 4.42 -4.83
N LYS A 38 -0.41 4.43 -3.67
CA LYS A 38 -0.35 5.55 -2.72
C LYS A 38 1.05 5.77 -2.16
N ASP A 39 1.75 4.70 -1.81
CA ASP A 39 3.10 4.77 -1.26
C ASP A 39 4.07 5.35 -2.30
N LYS A 40 3.99 4.88 -3.55
CA LYS A 40 4.77 5.44 -4.67
C LYS A 40 4.45 6.90 -4.96
N ALA A 41 3.17 7.28 -4.92
CA ALA A 41 2.77 8.67 -5.15
C ALA A 41 3.36 9.60 -4.07
N LYS A 42 3.32 9.17 -2.80
CA LYS A 42 3.94 9.90 -1.69
C LYS A 42 5.44 10.03 -1.86
N GLU A 43 6.14 8.95 -2.21
CA GLU A 43 7.59 8.99 -2.44
C GLU A 43 7.94 9.98 -3.56
N ALA A 44 7.19 9.97 -4.67
CA ALA A 44 7.39 10.91 -5.76
C ALA A 44 7.17 12.37 -5.32
N GLU A 45 6.11 12.63 -4.54
CA GLU A 45 5.84 13.96 -3.98
C GLU A 45 6.97 14.43 -3.06
N PHE A 46 7.50 13.54 -2.21
CA PHE A 46 8.64 13.87 -1.33
C PHE A 46 9.92 14.19 -2.12
N GLU A 47 10.23 13.43 -3.17
CA GLU A 47 11.40 13.72 -4.02
C GLU A 47 11.23 15.03 -4.78
N GLN A 48 10.03 15.32 -5.27
CA GLN A 48 9.71 16.60 -5.89
C GLN A 48 9.90 17.76 -4.90
N MET A 49 9.34 17.66 -3.69
CA MET A 49 9.51 18.68 -2.65
C MET A 49 10.98 18.92 -2.31
N LYS A 50 11.80 17.86 -2.22
CA LYS A 50 13.25 18.00 -1.97
C LYS A 50 13.93 18.80 -3.08
N SER A 51 13.61 18.50 -4.34
CA SER A 51 14.15 19.22 -5.50
C SER A 51 13.77 20.70 -5.46
N GLU A 52 12.50 21.01 -5.19
CA GLU A 52 12.00 22.39 -5.09
C GLU A 52 12.70 23.15 -3.94
N ILE A 53 12.91 22.50 -2.79
CA ILE A 53 13.65 23.09 -1.67
C ILE A 53 15.11 23.40 -2.04
N GLU A 54 15.78 22.51 -2.78
CA GLU A 54 17.15 22.76 -3.24
C GLU A 54 17.21 23.95 -4.21
N GLU A 55 16.24 24.08 -5.11
CA GLU A 55 16.15 25.23 -6.02
C GLU A 55 15.91 26.53 -5.26
N LEU A 56 14.98 26.53 -4.29
CA LEU A 56 14.73 27.69 -3.44
C LEU A 56 15.99 28.10 -2.67
N LYS A 57 16.74 27.15 -2.11
CA LYS A 57 18.03 27.43 -1.46
C LYS A 57 19.02 28.09 -2.41
N LYS A 58 19.10 27.63 -3.67
CA LYS A 58 19.98 28.23 -4.68
C LYS A 58 19.57 29.66 -5.01
N ILE A 59 18.26 29.93 -5.14
CA ILE A 59 17.74 31.28 -5.40
C ILE A 59 18.05 32.21 -4.22
N VAL A 60 17.75 31.80 -3.00
CA VAL A 60 18.05 32.59 -1.79
C VAL A 60 19.53 32.93 -1.70
N LYS A 61 20.42 31.96 -1.96
CA LYS A 61 21.87 32.17 -1.97
C LYS A 61 22.35 33.13 -3.07
N LYS A 62 21.65 33.20 -4.20
CA LYS A 62 21.94 34.17 -5.27
C LYS A 62 21.48 35.57 -4.92
N LEU A 63 20.36 35.71 -4.20
CA LEU A 63 19.82 37.00 -3.76
C LEU A 63 20.55 37.58 -2.54
N SER A 64 21.21 36.73 -1.74
CA SER A 64 22.02 37.15 -0.59
C SER A 64 23.45 37.58 -0.94
N LYS A 65 23.77 37.70 -2.23
CA LYS A 65 25.03 38.21 -2.77
C LYS A 65 24.79 39.58 -3.39
#